data_AF-A0A9D0WAH4-F1
#
_entry.id   AF-A0A9D0WAH4-F1
#
_cell.length_a   1.000
_cell.length_b   1.000
_cell.length_c   1.000
_cell.angle_alpha   90.00
_cell.angle_beta   90.00
_cell.angle_gamma   90.00
#
_symmetry.space_group_name_H-M   'P 1'
#
loop_
_entity.id
_entity.type
_entity.pdbx_description
1 polymer ?
#
loop_
_entity_poly.entity_id
_entity_poly.type
_entity_poly.pdbx_seq_one_letter_code
_entity_poly.pdbx_strand_id
1 'polypeptide(L)' 'MTDTDLLTIGSRQFRSRLLTGTGKFKDLEETRLATEAAGAEVVTVAIRRTNIGQNPNEP' A
#
# COMPACT_ATOMS: atom_id res chain seq x y z
N MET A 1 -3.34 28.96 -12.39
CA MET A 1 -2.09 28.21 -12.16
C MET A 1 -2.41 27.16 -11.11
N THR A 2 -2.67 25.92 -11.52
CA THR A 2 -2.74 24.81 -10.56
C THR A 2 -1.34 24.21 -10.52
N ASP A 3 -0.53 24.70 -9.59
CA ASP A 3 0.69 23.99 -9.24
C ASP A 3 0.28 22.58 -8.81
N THR A 4 0.87 21.55 -9.41
CA THR A 4 0.47 20.18 -9.10
C THR A 4 1.09 19.85 -7.75
N ASP A 5 0.26 19.81 -6.70
CA ASP A 5 0.69 19.60 -5.32
C ASP A 5 1.14 18.15 -5.07
N LEU A 6 2.30 17.79 -5.60
CA LEU A 6 2.88 16.46 -5.51
C LEU A 6 3.45 16.20 -4.11
N LEU A 7 3.26 14.98 -3.61
CA LEU A 7 3.98 14.46 -2.45
C LEU A 7 5.33 13.89 -2.90
N THR A 8 6.44 14.37 -2.34
CA THR A 8 7.78 13.85 -2.63
C THR A 8 8.31 13.06 -1.43
N ILE A 9 8.71 11.81 -1.65
CA ILE A 9 9.35 10.94 -0.64
C ILE A 9 10.64 10.37 -1.25
N GLY A 10 11.78 10.83 -0.74
CA GLY A 10 13.09 10.50 -1.33
C GLY A 10 13.17 11.00 -2.78
N SER A 11 13.50 10.11 -3.72
CA SER A 11 13.57 10.41 -5.15
C SER A 11 12.26 10.16 -5.92
N ARG A 12 11.17 9.80 -5.23
CA ARG A 12 9.87 9.48 -5.85
C ARG A 12 8.86 10.58 -5.57
N GLN A 13 7.99 10.82 -6.56
CA GLN A 13 6.88 11.75 -6.49
C GLN A 13 5.55 11.02 -6.66
N PHE A 14 4.54 11.45 -5.92
CA PHE A 14 3.19 10.89 -5.89
C PHE A 14 2.18 12.01 -6.03
N ARG A 15 1.10 11.77 -6.77
CA ARG A 15 -0.07 12.66 -6.84
C ARG A 15 -0.99 12.48 -5.64
N SER A 16 -1.14 11.24 -5.18
CA SER A 16 -1.97 10.87 -4.05
C SER A 16 -1.23 11.12 -2.73
N ARG A 17 -1.91 11.76 -1.78
CA ARG A 17 -1.43 11.98 -0.41
C ARG A 17 -1.99 10.97 0.59
N LEU A 18 -2.78 10.00 0.11
CA LEU A 18 -3.38 8.95 0.93
C LEU A 18 -2.53 7.67 0.83
N LEU A 19 -1.92 7.30 1.95
CA LEU A 19 -1.20 6.04 2.09
C LEU A 19 -2.14 5.01 2.73
N THR A 20 -2.29 3.85 2.10
CA THR A 20 -3.17 2.78 2.60
C THR A 20 -2.37 1.61 3.18
N GLY A 21 -2.89 0.93 4.20
CA GLY A 21 -2.34 -0.34 4.67
C GLY A 21 -3.24 -1.51 4.29
N THR A 22 -2.69 -2.73 4.26
CA THR A 22 -3.41 -3.95 3.81
C THR A 22 -3.96 -4.83 4.94
N GLY A 23 -3.67 -4.51 6.21
CA GLY A 23 -3.81 -5.49 7.30
C GLY A 23 -5.23 -5.77 7.83
N LYS A 24 -6.28 -5.14 7.30
CA LYS A 24 -7.66 -5.25 7.86
C LYS A 24 -8.73 -5.66 6.84
N PHE A 25 -8.35 -5.85 5.58
CA PHE A 25 -9.28 -6.32 4.56
C PHE A 25 -9.50 -7.83 4.71
N LYS A 26 -10.70 -8.28 4.33
CA LYS A 26 -11.15 -9.67 4.36
C LYS A 26 -10.27 -10.56 3.50
N ASP A 27 -9.90 -10.09 2.31
CA ASP A 27 -9.07 -10.81 1.35
C ASP A 27 -8.29 -9.84 0.43
N LEU A 28 -7.48 -10.42 -0.46
CA LEU A 28 -6.64 -9.65 -1.39
C LEU A 28 -7.45 -8.91 -2.45
N GLU A 29 -8.63 -9.42 -2.83
CA GLU A 29 -9.47 -8.77 -3.83
C GLU A 29 -10.14 -7.53 -3.24
N GLU A 30 -10.64 -7.63 -2.00
CA GLU A 30 -11.13 -6.46 -1.26
C GLU A 30 -10.03 -5.43 -1.05
N THR A 31 -8.80 -5.87 -0.73
CA THR A 31 -7.65 -4.97 -0.62
C THR A 31 -7.39 -4.23 -1.94
N ARG A 32 -7.38 -4.95 -3.07
CA ARG A 32 -7.15 -4.39 -4.41
C ARG A 32 -8.20 -3.34 -4.74
N LEU A 33 -9.48 -3.70 -4.59
CA LEU A 33 -10.61 -2.81 -4.87
C LEU A 33 -10.58 -1.57 -3.97
N ALA A 34 -10.27 -1.72 -2.69
CA ALA A 34 -10.18 -0.59 -1.76
C ALA A 34 -9.01 0.35 -2.09
N THR A 35 -7.83 -0.20 -2.44
CA THR A 35 -6.67 0.60 -2.85
C THR A 35 -6.94 1.37 -4.15
N GLU A 36 -7.57 0.73 -5.14
CA GLU A 36 -7.95 1.38 -6.39
C GLU A 36 -8.99 2.49 -6.18
N ALA A 37 -10.04 2.21 -5.42
CA ALA A 37 -11.07 3.19 -5.10
C ALA A 37 -10.51 4.39 -4.32
N ALA A 38 -9.52 4.17 -3.47
CA ALA A 38 -8.83 5.21 -2.71
C ALA A 38 -7.84 6.04 -3.55
N GLY A 39 -7.52 5.61 -4.77
CA GLY A 39 -6.49 6.26 -5.61
C GLY A 39 -5.12 6.30 -4.91
N ALA A 40 -4.82 5.31 -4.07
CA ALA A 40 -3.60 5.28 -3.30
C ALA A 40 -2.43 4.79 -4.17
N GLU A 41 -1.37 5.60 -4.26
CA GLU A 41 -0.15 5.24 -5.00
C GLU A 41 0.91 4.59 -4.11
N VAL A 42 0.66 4.55 -2.80
CA VAL A 42 1.55 3.96 -1.81
C VAL A 42 0.74 3.06 -0.87
N VAL A 43 1.15 1.79 -0.82
CA VAL A 43 0.55 0.75 0.02
C VAL A 43 1.58 0.23 1.01
N THR A 44 1.20 0.09 2.27
CA THR A 44 2.06 -0.43 3.34
C THR A 44 1.71 -1.86 3.71
N VAL A 45 2.73 -2.65 4.00
CA VAL A 45 2.60 -4.04 4.45
C VAL A 45 3.36 -4.23 5.76
N ALA A 46 2.81 -5.03 6.67
CA ALA A 46 3.48 -5.37 7.91
C ALA A 46 4.43 -6.55 7.68
N ILE A 47 5.74 -6.28 7.73
CA ILE A 47 6.76 -7.34 7.70
C ILE A 47 6.98 -7.87 9.12
N ARG A 48 6.78 -9.18 9.34
CA ARG A 48 7.10 -9.85 10.61
C ARG A 48 8.42 -10.62 10.46
N ARG A 49 9.13 -10.84 11.58
CA ARG A 49 10.43 -11.56 11.59
C ARG A 49 10.34 -13.00 11.05
N THR A 50 9.17 -13.62 11.10
CA THR A 50 8.88 -14.93 10.51
C THR A 50 8.52 -14.88 9.02
N ASN A 51 8.31 -13.69 8.44
CA ASN A 51 7.75 -13.56 7.08
C ASN A 51 8.82 -13.48 5.96
N ILE A 52 10.07 -13.84 6.24
CA ILE A 52 11.11 -13.93 5.21
C ILE A 52 11.43 -15.42 5.01
N GLY A 53 10.78 -16.04 4.03
CA GLY A 53 11.05 -17.43 3.61
C GLY A 53 10.03 -18.50 4.01
N GLN A 54 8.80 -18.14 4.40
CA GLN A 54 7.79 -19.14 4.78
C GLN A 54 7.13 -19.78 3.55
N ASN A 55 7.22 -21.11 3.49
CA ASN A 55 6.41 -21.91 2.58
C ASN A 55 4.93 -21.81 2.99
N PRO A 56 3.98 -21.88 2.03
CA PRO A 56 2.54 -21.66 2.28
C PRO A 56 1.87 -22.56 3.34
N ASN A 57 2.56 -23.58 3.86
CA ASN A 57 2.02 -24.61 4.74
C ASN A 57 2.67 -24.64 6.14
N GLU A 58 3.47 -23.64 6.51
CA GLU A 58 3.97 -23.51 7.89
C GLU A 58 3.15 -22.47 8.67
N PRO A 59 2.80 -22.75 9.94
CA PRO A 59 1.86 -21.95 10.73
C PRO A 59 2.38 -20.57 11.14
#